data_AF-A0A9W8XVH0-F1
#
_entry.id   AF-A0A9W8XVH0-F1
#
_cell.length_a   1.000
_cell.length_b   1.000
_cell.length_c   1.000
_cell.angle_alpha   90.00
_cell.angle_beta   90.00
_cell.angle_gamma   90.00
#
_symmetry.space_group_name_H-M   'P 1'
#
loop_
_entity.id
_entity.type
_entity.pdbx_description
1 polymer ?
#
loop_
_entity_poly.entity_id
_entity_poly.type
_entity_poly.pdbx_seq_one_letter_code
_entity_poly.pdbx_strand_id
1 'polypeptide(L)'
;MPALKTPYPRLSAAATQDTIEAAFLASPDDVVKSYLLSVTSELLAVQSSTISLGAPSTDRYSPSLQTLHDRLRAGYASPFPGLENRNKEGFNRVEKASRKATVSPATDRPLGDFEDLYYAILATVKEMHEAIILRLNNGFSDPNAVLFPTSQFTIHFFQEWLVHQWTILNEPSLVLALDDASRKSFVEDTLCRGLRTQVEDGEITQEQAEAARAQLYRSDVLEDMPGLSWVGNEHSAMINGRLNEKYRVVFQAKKEAREKKQRWAKKKDRIQKTAKTSPKPTARRGSGEYRQQQHSVSTFSIGTEGPTPRSETTQAEQGCGPAWQSQRVDQTRSGMQSLSQEEVQAWRLYTQQHMSAQREVQLEDHERVVRRKTSLNLGQLVNTQQLTHTTAQASAQATTPALDCSHHEVNPYTPHAQQNQATQPRLPRMLRETHPQHVNQDGLSSTQEHATPGASPRGMRAQRVTAYQAWLRESASDGARWVMGQPSQIQPGMSDASLQELEGMDVRMDVDDGDEF
;
A
#
# COMPACT_ATOMS: atom_id res chain seq x y z
N MET A 1 17.22 30.56 -21.52
CA MET A 1 15.88 31.03 -21.15
C MET A 1 15.83 31.24 -19.65
N PRO A 2 15.29 32.36 -19.14
CA PRO A 2 14.96 32.45 -17.72
C PRO A 2 13.85 31.44 -17.37
N ALA A 3 13.87 30.89 -16.16
CA ALA A 3 12.76 30.06 -15.70
C ALA A 3 11.51 30.94 -15.56
N LEU A 4 10.48 30.67 -16.36
CA LEU A 4 9.17 31.27 -16.19
C LEU A 4 8.66 30.92 -14.79
N LYS A 5 8.45 31.93 -13.94
CA LYS A 5 7.83 31.72 -12.63
C LYS A 5 6.42 31.19 -12.87
N THR A 6 6.15 29.94 -12.50
CA THR A 6 4.80 29.39 -12.48
C THR A 6 3.95 30.26 -11.54
N PRO A 7 2.86 30.91 -12.01
CA PRO A 7 2.14 31.86 -11.19
C PRO A 7 1.36 31.21 -10.04
N TYR A 8 1.10 29.90 -10.14
CA TYR A 8 0.41 29.12 -9.11
C TYR A 8 1.41 28.50 -8.11
N PRO A 9 1.10 28.51 -6.80
CA PRO A 9 1.96 27.90 -5.79
C PRO A 9 1.99 26.38 -5.91
N ARG A 10 3.16 25.79 -5.67
CA ARG A 10 3.28 24.35 -5.42
C ARG A 10 2.84 24.03 -4.00
N LEU A 11 2.44 22.78 -3.75
CA LEU A 11 2.28 22.26 -2.39
C LEU A 11 3.57 22.49 -1.58
N SER A 12 3.42 22.80 -0.30
CA SER A 12 4.52 22.89 0.65
C SER A 12 5.23 21.53 0.80
N ALA A 13 6.49 21.56 1.23
CA ALA A 13 7.14 20.34 1.72
C ALA A 13 6.32 19.74 2.87
N ALA A 14 6.23 18.41 2.92
CA ALA A 14 5.54 17.73 4.01
C ALA A 14 6.26 17.95 5.34
N ALA A 15 5.53 17.92 6.45
CA ALA A 15 6.11 17.97 7.78
C ALA A 15 7.14 16.84 7.94
N THR A 16 8.29 17.17 8.55
CA THR A 16 9.37 16.20 8.75
C THR A 16 9.16 15.40 10.03
N GLN A 17 9.76 14.21 10.12
CA GLN A 17 9.78 13.42 11.36
C GLN A 17 10.26 14.27 12.54
N ASP A 18 11.36 15.02 12.39
CA ASP A 18 11.88 15.94 13.40
C ASP A 18 10.88 17.05 13.80
N THR A 19 10.00 17.49 12.89
CA THR A 19 8.93 18.47 13.19
C THR A 19 7.83 17.87 14.06
N ILE A 20 7.59 16.56 13.93
CA ILE A 20 6.46 15.85 14.55
C ILE A 20 6.90 15.21 15.87
N GLU A 21 8.13 14.67 15.95
CA GLU A 21 8.83 14.34 17.21
C GLU A 21 9.00 15.59 18.12
N ALA A 22 8.85 16.81 17.57
CA ALA A 22 8.88 18.07 18.32
C ALA A 22 7.49 18.68 18.63
N ALA A 23 6.39 18.05 18.20
CA ALA A 23 5.05 18.53 18.50
C ALA A 23 4.65 18.19 19.95
N PHE A 24 4.21 19.20 20.72
CA PHE A 24 3.96 19.05 22.16
C PHE A 24 2.67 18.30 22.52
N LEU A 25 1.69 18.28 21.61
CA LEU A 25 0.37 17.71 21.84
C LEU A 25 -0.16 17.10 20.54
N ALA A 26 -0.76 15.91 20.63
CA ALA A 26 -1.49 15.29 19.53
C ALA A 26 -2.91 15.88 19.41
N SER A 27 -3.43 15.98 18.18
CA SER A 27 -4.85 16.34 17.98
C SER A 27 -5.78 15.24 18.51
N PRO A 28 -6.97 15.57 19.07
CA PRO A 28 -7.89 14.56 19.57
C PRO A 28 -8.39 13.61 18.47
N ASP A 29 -8.38 12.30 18.74
CA ASP A 29 -8.76 11.24 17.79
C ASP A 29 -10.01 11.58 16.97
N ASP A 30 -11.11 11.97 17.61
CA ASP A 30 -12.40 12.18 16.94
C ASP A 30 -12.40 13.39 16.00
N VAL A 31 -11.56 14.41 16.28
CA VAL A 31 -11.35 15.54 15.37
C VAL A 31 -10.61 15.07 14.11
N VAL A 32 -9.57 14.24 14.29
CA VAL A 32 -8.81 13.68 13.16
C VAL A 32 -9.69 12.75 12.32
N LYS A 33 -10.43 11.82 12.95
CA LYS A 33 -11.38 10.94 12.24
C LYS A 33 -12.43 11.75 11.46
N SER A 34 -13.04 12.75 12.10
CA SER A 34 -14.06 13.60 11.47
C SER A 34 -13.52 14.34 10.25
N TYR A 35 -12.33 14.93 10.37
CA TYR A 35 -11.65 15.60 9.27
C TYR A 35 -11.31 14.64 8.11
N LEU A 36 -10.70 13.49 8.39
CA LEU A 36 -10.34 12.48 7.38
C LEU A 36 -11.56 11.92 6.64
N LEU A 37 -12.72 11.78 7.31
CA LEU A 37 -13.98 11.36 6.69
C LEU A 37 -14.62 12.47 5.85
N SER A 38 -14.53 13.74 6.28
CA SER A 38 -15.01 14.89 5.50
C SER A 38 -14.21 15.05 4.21
N VAL A 39 -12.88 15.19 4.30
CA VAL A 39 -12.03 15.41 3.12
C VAL A 39 -12.07 14.22 2.15
N THR A 40 -12.20 12.98 2.65
CA THR A 40 -12.49 11.81 1.82
C THR A 40 -13.81 11.97 1.06
N SER A 41 -14.89 12.33 1.76
CA SER A 41 -16.22 12.47 1.15
C SER A 41 -16.26 13.59 0.11
N GLU A 42 -15.56 14.70 0.37
CA GLU A 42 -15.39 15.83 -0.55
C GLU A 42 -14.58 15.42 -1.79
N LEU A 43 -13.43 14.75 -1.62
CA LEU A 43 -12.61 14.25 -2.74
C LEU A 43 -13.34 13.23 -3.61
N LEU A 44 -14.16 12.35 -3.02
CA LEU A 44 -14.96 11.38 -3.77
C LEU A 44 -16.12 12.06 -4.52
N ALA A 45 -16.77 13.06 -3.91
CA ALA A 45 -17.75 13.90 -4.61
C ALA A 45 -17.12 14.59 -5.84
N VAL A 46 -15.91 15.14 -5.69
CA VAL A 46 -15.11 15.70 -6.80
C VAL A 46 -14.83 14.66 -7.89
N GLN A 47 -14.30 13.48 -7.54
CA GLN A 47 -13.99 12.40 -8.49
C GLN A 47 -15.22 11.89 -9.25
N SER A 48 -16.38 11.83 -8.59
CA SER A 48 -17.65 11.46 -9.24
C SER A 48 -18.18 12.54 -10.19
N SER A 49 -17.78 13.80 -9.99
CA SER A 49 -18.32 14.97 -10.68
C SER A 49 -17.44 15.51 -11.81
N THR A 50 -16.18 15.09 -11.92
CA THR A 50 -15.30 15.48 -13.05
C THR A 50 -14.36 14.36 -13.50
N ILE A 51 -14.44 14.02 -14.79
CA ILE A 51 -13.49 13.13 -15.48
C ILE A 51 -12.14 13.85 -15.71
N SER A 52 -12.14 15.20 -15.63
CA SER A 52 -11.02 16.03 -16.07
C SER A 52 -9.83 16.11 -15.09
N LEU A 53 -9.94 15.44 -13.94
CA LEU A 53 -8.87 15.23 -12.96
C LEU A 53 -8.36 13.77 -12.96
N GLY A 54 -8.74 12.99 -13.97
CA GLY A 54 -8.53 11.54 -14.03
C GLY A 54 -9.87 10.79 -13.91
N ALA A 55 -9.95 9.61 -14.51
CA ALA A 55 -11.10 8.73 -14.32
C ALA A 55 -10.99 8.04 -12.94
N PRO A 56 -12.07 7.97 -12.13
CA PRO A 56 -12.05 7.20 -10.89
C PRO A 56 -11.75 5.73 -11.18
N SER A 57 -10.90 5.11 -10.36
CA SER A 57 -10.50 3.72 -10.58
C SER A 57 -11.70 2.78 -10.45
N THR A 58 -12.10 2.15 -11.56
CA THR A 58 -13.21 1.20 -11.60
C THR A 58 -12.85 -0.18 -11.05
N ASP A 59 -11.57 -0.41 -10.72
CA ASP A 59 -11.11 -1.67 -10.16
C ASP A 59 -11.36 -1.75 -8.64
N ARG A 60 -12.41 -2.50 -8.28
CA ARG A 60 -12.76 -2.84 -6.88
C ARG A 60 -11.71 -3.76 -6.20
N TYR A 61 -10.62 -4.08 -6.87
CA TYR A 61 -9.45 -4.81 -6.37
C TYR A 61 -8.17 -3.94 -6.28
N SER A 62 -8.31 -2.62 -6.42
CA SER A 62 -7.23 -1.64 -6.25
C SER A 62 -7.49 -0.79 -4.99
N PRO A 63 -6.46 -0.42 -4.18
CA PRO A 63 -6.59 0.46 -3.02
C PRO A 63 -6.77 1.93 -3.43
N SER A 64 -7.81 2.20 -4.21
CA SER A 64 -8.30 3.56 -4.47
C SER A 64 -8.91 4.18 -3.22
N LEU A 65 -8.95 5.52 -3.15
CA LEU A 65 -9.60 6.26 -2.07
C LEU A 65 -11.02 5.75 -1.79
N GLN A 66 -11.81 5.53 -2.85
CA GLN A 66 -13.15 4.94 -2.78
C GLN A 66 -13.14 3.55 -2.12
N THR A 67 -12.29 2.64 -2.62
CA THR A 67 -12.26 1.25 -2.12
C THR A 67 -11.75 1.16 -0.68
N LEU A 68 -10.85 2.05 -0.25
CA LEU A 68 -10.36 2.11 1.13
C LEU A 68 -11.41 2.72 2.07
N HIS A 69 -12.11 3.77 1.65
CA HIS A 69 -13.22 4.37 2.36
C HIS A 69 -14.40 3.40 2.54
N ASP A 70 -14.80 2.70 1.47
CA ASP A 70 -15.87 1.69 1.52
C ASP A 70 -15.50 0.53 2.44
N ARG A 71 -14.22 0.13 2.45
CA ARG A 71 -13.70 -0.87 3.39
C ARG A 71 -13.73 -0.40 4.84
N LEU A 72 -13.38 0.85 5.11
CA LEU A 72 -13.41 1.43 6.45
C LEU A 72 -14.85 1.48 6.98
N ARG A 73 -15.81 1.90 6.15
CA ARG A 73 -17.25 1.90 6.45
C ARG A 73 -17.79 0.49 6.70
N ALA A 74 -17.47 -0.47 5.83
CA ALA A 74 -17.87 -1.87 5.98
C ALA A 74 -17.00 -2.68 6.98
N GLY A 75 -16.47 -2.02 8.03
CA GLY A 75 -15.86 -2.68 9.18
C GLY A 75 -14.54 -3.44 8.92
N TYR A 76 -14.00 -3.47 7.71
CA TYR A 76 -12.80 -4.25 7.40
C TYR A 76 -11.56 -3.63 8.03
N ALA A 77 -10.74 -4.46 8.69
CA ALA A 77 -9.42 -4.06 9.18
C ALA A 77 -8.46 -3.67 8.04
N SER A 78 -7.47 -2.85 8.38
CA SER A 78 -6.25 -2.68 7.58
C SER A 78 -5.44 -4.00 7.53
N PRO A 79 -4.81 -4.37 6.40
CA PRO A 79 -3.80 -5.42 6.35
C PRO A 79 -2.48 -4.95 6.97
N PHE A 80 -1.93 -5.70 7.93
CA PHE A 80 -0.77 -5.24 8.69
C PHE A 80 0.47 -4.96 7.82
N PRO A 81 1.11 -3.79 7.99
CA PRO A 81 2.43 -3.56 7.41
C PRO A 81 3.42 -4.59 7.99
N GLY A 82 4.32 -5.11 7.15
CA GLY A 82 5.27 -6.16 7.54
C GLY A 82 4.81 -7.60 7.28
N LEU A 83 3.56 -7.84 6.85
CA LEU A 83 3.15 -9.14 6.27
C LEU A 83 3.63 -9.27 4.82
N GLU A 84 4.96 -9.13 4.63
CA GLU A 84 5.64 -9.50 3.40
C GLU A 84 5.40 -11.00 3.09
N ASN A 85 5.20 -11.32 1.81
CA ASN A 85 4.65 -12.60 1.33
C ASN A 85 5.56 -13.85 1.50
N ARG A 86 6.51 -13.85 2.43
CA ARG A 86 7.53 -14.92 2.56
C ARG A 86 6.97 -16.29 2.99
N ASN A 87 5.87 -16.35 3.76
CA ASN A 87 5.25 -17.61 4.19
C ASN A 87 3.78 -17.76 3.74
N LYS A 88 3.47 -18.91 3.12
CA LYS A 88 2.11 -19.28 2.67
C LYS A 88 1.07 -19.33 3.81
N GLU A 89 1.52 -19.60 5.03
CA GLU A 89 0.67 -19.59 6.23
C GLU A 89 0.23 -18.19 6.62
N GLY A 90 1.07 -17.17 6.35
CA GLY A 90 0.72 -15.76 6.49
C GLY A 90 -0.46 -15.38 5.59
N PHE A 91 -0.48 -15.86 4.34
CA PHE A 91 -1.61 -15.68 3.41
C PHE A 91 -2.93 -16.19 4.01
N ASN A 92 -2.93 -17.40 4.58
CA ASN A 92 -4.12 -17.98 5.23
C ASN A 92 -4.56 -17.19 6.48
N ARG A 93 -3.62 -16.60 7.25
CA ARG A 93 -3.92 -15.73 8.39
C ARG A 93 -4.50 -14.37 7.93
N VAL A 94 -3.91 -13.75 6.90
CA VAL A 94 -4.42 -12.51 6.27
C VAL A 94 -5.82 -12.72 5.69
N GLU A 95 -6.07 -13.83 5.00
CA GLU A 95 -7.38 -14.12 4.43
C GLU A 95 -8.45 -14.28 5.54
N LYS A 96 -8.15 -15.00 6.62
CA LYS A 96 -9.07 -15.14 7.77
C LYS A 96 -9.33 -13.80 8.47
N ALA A 97 -8.28 -13.03 8.76
CA ALA A 97 -8.41 -11.73 9.43
C ALA A 97 -9.21 -10.73 8.58
N SER A 98 -8.88 -10.58 7.29
CA SER A 98 -9.55 -9.65 6.37
C SER A 98 -10.98 -10.03 5.95
N ARG A 99 -11.49 -11.17 6.44
CA ARG A 99 -12.90 -11.57 6.36
C ARG A 99 -13.72 -11.20 7.60
N LYS A 100 -13.10 -10.93 8.75
CA LYS A 100 -13.82 -10.53 9.97
C LYS A 100 -14.04 -9.02 9.92
N ALA A 101 -15.19 -8.61 9.41
CA ALA A 101 -15.66 -7.23 9.56
C ALA A 101 -15.94 -6.94 11.05
N THR A 102 -15.57 -5.74 11.48
CA THR A 102 -15.91 -5.20 12.80
C THR A 102 -17.24 -4.47 12.67
N VAL A 103 -18.21 -4.75 13.55
CA VAL A 103 -19.57 -4.18 13.45
C VAL A 103 -19.62 -2.68 13.81
N SER A 104 -18.54 -2.15 14.40
CA SER A 104 -18.41 -0.74 14.77
C SER A 104 -18.47 0.21 13.55
N PRO A 105 -19.28 1.28 13.59
CA PRO A 105 -19.27 2.30 12.54
C PRO A 105 -17.94 3.05 12.52
N ALA A 106 -17.61 3.68 11.39
CA ALA A 106 -16.27 4.23 11.16
C ALA A 106 -15.79 5.24 12.24
N THR A 107 -16.71 6.02 12.83
CA THR A 107 -16.43 6.95 13.94
C THR A 107 -15.86 6.27 15.19
N ASP A 108 -16.33 5.06 15.48
CA ASP A 108 -16.10 4.36 16.74
C ASP A 108 -14.86 3.46 16.65
N ARG A 109 -14.26 3.36 15.46
CA ARG A 109 -13.03 2.62 15.20
C ARG A 109 -11.81 3.37 15.78
N PRO A 110 -10.75 2.65 16.19
CA PRO A 110 -9.50 3.28 16.64
C PRO A 110 -8.88 4.11 15.52
N LEU A 111 -8.24 5.25 15.84
CA LEU A 111 -7.65 6.12 14.81
C LEU A 111 -6.59 5.40 13.94
N GLY A 112 -5.93 4.35 14.46
CA GLY A 112 -4.98 3.53 13.70
C GLY A 112 -5.57 2.78 12.50
N ASP A 113 -6.90 2.57 12.43
CA ASP A 113 -7.58 2.02 11.24
C ASP A 113 -7.60 3.00 10.05
N PHE A 114 -7.32 4.30 10.30
CA PHE A 114 -7.40 5.36 9.29
C PHE A 114 -6.08 5.58 8.53
N GLU A 115 -4.99 4.89 8.90
CA GLU A 115 -3.66 5.01 8.25
C GLU A 115 -3.76 4.97 6.71
N ASP A 116 -4.37 3.92 6.17
CA ASP A 116 -4.44 3.73 4.71
C ASP A 116 -5.34 4.75 4.02
N LEU A 117 -6.37 5.25 4.72
CA LEU A 117 -7.21 6.31 4.22
C LEU A 117 -6.44 7.63 4.16
N TYR A 118 -5.66 7.95 5.20
CA TYR A 118 -4.78 9.12 5.23
C TYR A 118 -3.76 9.09 4.07
N TYR A 119 -3.09 7.97 3.82
CA TYR A 119 -2.20 7.84 2.65
C TYR A 119 -2.94 8.02 1.32
N ALA A 120 -4.14 7.48 1.17
CA ALA A 120 -4.95 7.62 -0.04
C ALA A 120 -5.43 9.06 -0.26
N ILE A 121 -5.79 9.78 0.81
CA ILE A 121 -6.10 11.23 0.77
C ILE A 121 -4.85 11.99 0.31
N LEU A 122 -3.68 11.78 0.95
CA LEU A 122 -2.42 12.43 0.56
C LEU A 122 -2.10 12.21 -0.92
N ALA A 123 -2.19 10.97 -1.41
CA ALA A 123 -1.93 10.65 -2.80
C ALA A 123 -2.91 11.37 -3.75
N THR A 124 -4.20 11.35 -3.43
CA THR A 124 -5.27 11.99 -4.22
C THR A 124 -5.12 13.51 -4.27
N VAL A 125 -4.84 14.16 -3.14
CA VAL A 125 -4.63 15.62 -3.07
C VAL A 125 -3.43 16.04 -3.93
N LYS A 126 -2.33 15.29 -3.88
CA LYS A 126 -1.14 15.55 -4.71
C LYS A 126 -1.45 15.34 -6.20
N GLU A 127 -2.08 14.23 -6.56
CA GLU A 127 -2.42 13.88 -7.94
C GLU A 127 -3.37 14.92 -8.60
N MET A 128 -4.42 15.34 -7.88
CA MET A 128 -5.31 16.41 -8.34
C MET A 128 -4.59 17.75 -8.49
N HIS A 129 -3.74 18.12 -7.52
CA HIS A 129 -2.98 19.37 -7.56
C HIS A 129 -1.99 19.39 -8.72
N GLU A 130 -1.22 18.31 -8.89
CA GLU A 130 -0.28 18.10 -9.99
C GLU A 130 -0.99 18.22 -11.36
N ALA A 131 -2.17 17.60 -11.52
CA ALA A 131 -2.99 17.68 -12.75
C ALA A 131 -3.50 19.10 -13.03
N ILE A 132 -3.97 19.84 -12.02
CA ILE A 132 -4.47 21.21 -12.17
C ILE A 132 -3.33 22.16 -12.51
N ILE A 133 -2.22 22.11 -11.76
CA ILE A 133 -1.03 22.93 -11.99
C ILE A 133 -0.46 22.67 -13.40
N LEU A 134 -0.49 21.43 -13.89
CA LEU A 134 -0.09 21.11 -15.26
C LEU A 134 -1.03 21.75 -16.30
N ARG A 135 -2.35 21.68 -16.11
CA ARG A 135 -3.32 22.28 -17.05
C ARG A 135 -3.25 23.81 -17.06
N LEU A 136 -3.12 24.44 -15.90
CA LEU A 136 -3.03 25.89 -15.75
C LEU A 136 -1.71 26.45 -16.33
N ASN A 137 -0.56 25.83 -16.04
CA ASN A 137 0.73 26.31 -16.56
C ASN A 137 0.88 26.16 -18.08
N ASN A 138 0.19 25.21 -18.70
CA ASN A 138 0.17 25.03 -20.16
C ASN A 138 -0.93 25.85 -20.86
N GLY A 139 -1.75 26.61 -20.11
CA GLY A 139 -2.86 27.38 -20.69
C GLY A 139 -4.03 26.54 -21.21
N PHE A 140 -4.11 25.25 -20.86
CA PHE A 140 -5.21 24.36 -21.26
C PHE A 140 -6.53 24.63 -20.53
N SER A 141 -6.56 25.53 -19.55
CA SER A 141 -7.76 25.89 -18.79
C SER A 141 -7.61 27.29 -18.21
N ASP A 142 -8.67 28.10 -18.30
CA ASP A 142 -8.79 29.39 -17.61
C ASP A 142 -8.91 29.14 -16.09
N PRO A 143 -8.12 29.81 -15.22
CA PRO A 143 -8.28 29.72 -13.77
C PRO A 143 -9.70 30.01 -13.27
N ASN A 144 -10.44 30.86 -13.99
CA ASN A 144 -11.80 31.29 -13.68
C ASN A 144 -12.87 30.35 -14.27
N ALA A 145 -12.48 29.37 -15.10
CA ALA A 145 -13.42 28.37 -15.59
C ALA A 145 -14.01 27.58 -14.41
N VAL A 146 -15.30 27.29 -14.48
CA VAL A 146 -16.03 26.50 -13.49
C VAL A 146 -15.62 25.03 -13.63
N LEU A 147 -15.27 24.37 -12.53
CA LEU A 147 -14.76 23.00 -12.50
C LEU A 147 -15.87 21.94 -12.65
N PHE A 148 -17.08 22.22 -12.15
CA PHE A 148 -18.27 21.37 -12.27
C PHE A 148 -19.46 22.19 -12.77
N PRO A 149 -20.18 21.79 -13.84
CA PRO A 149 -21.26 22.60 -14.45
C PRO A 149 -22.40 23.02 -13.51
N THR A 150 -22.58 22.33 -12.39
CA THR A 150 -23.60 22.58 -11.36
C THR A 150 -23.11 23.42 -10.17
N SER A 151 -21.83 23.79 -10.15
CA SER A 151 -21.17 24.48 -9.03
C SER A 151 -20.81 25.93 -9.37
N GLN A 152 -20.41 26.69 -8.35
CA GLN A 152 -19.74 28.00 -8.53
C GLN A 152 -18.21 27.90 -8.34
N PHE A 153 -17.66 26.70 -8.18
CA PHE A 153 -16.25 26.51 -7.88
C PHE A 153 -15.40 26.63 -9.16
N THR A 154 -14.47 27.59 -9.16
CA THR A 154 -13.49 27.76 -10.24
C THR A 154 -12.29 26.82 -10.06
N ILE A 155 -11.53 26.61 -11.12
CA ILE A 155 -10.28 25.82 -11.06
C ILE A 155 -9.28 26.46 -10.09
N HIS A 156 -9.22 27.80 -10.01
CA HIS A 156 -8.41 28.52 -9.02
C HIS A 156 -8.83 28.19 -7.58
N PHE A 157 -10.12 28.37 -7.26
CA PHE A 157 -10.64 28.10 -5.92
C PHE A 157 -10.37 26.66 -5.48
N PHE A 158 -10.54 25.69 -6.38
CA PHE A 158 -10.26 24.29 -6.06
C PHE A 158 -8.76 24.00 -5.88
N GLN A 159 -7.87 24.71 -6.60
CA GLN A 159 -6.42 24.65 -6.36
C GLN A 159 -6.04 25.21 -4.98
N GLU A 160 -6.66 26.31 -4.56
CA GLU A 160 -6.47 26.89 -3.21
C GLU A 160 -7.01 25.95 -2.12
N TRP A 161 -8.18 25.33 -2.32
CA TRP A 161 -8.72 24.31 -1.43
C TRP A 161 -7.78 23.11 -1.29
N LEU A 162 -7.20 22.60 -2.39
CA LEU A 162 -6.21 21.51 -2.33
C LEU A 162 -4.95 21.89 -1.54
N VAL A 163 -4.46 23.14 -1.67
CA VAL A 163 -3.33 23.65 -0.86
C VAL A 163 -3.72 23.74 0.62
N HIS A 164 -4.96 24.14 0.92
CA HIS A 164 -5.47 24.20 2.29
C HIS A 164 -5.61 22.80 2.92
N GLN A 165 -6.21 21.83 2.22
CA GLN A 165 -6.28 20.44 2.69
C GLN A 165 -4.89 19.85 2.89
N TRP A 166 -3.96 20.06 1.95
CA TRP A 166 -2.56 19.65 2.09
C TRP A 166 -1.89 20.22 3.36
N THR A 167 -2.20 21.47 3.69
CA THR A 167 -1.64 22.15 4.88
C THR A 167 -2.14 21.51 6.17
N ILE A 168 -3.45 21.18 6.25
CA ILE A 168 -4.03 20.51 7.44
C ILE A 168 -3.57 19.06 7.55
N LEU A 169 -3.49 18.33 6.43
CA LEU A 169 -2.97 16.95 6.38
C LEU A 169 -1.49 16.84 6.76
N ASN A 170 -0.75 17.96 6.81
CA ASN A 170 0.63 18.04 7.27
C ASN A 170 0.77 18.83 8.59
N GLU A 171 -0.33 19.08 9.30
CA GLU A 171 -0.31 19.74 10.60
C GLU A 171 0.30 18.79 11.65
N PRO A 172 1.35 19.17 12.39
CA PRO A 172 2.09 18.23 13.24
C PRO A 172 1.28 17.54 14.33
N SER A 173 0.26 18.17 14.92
CA SER A 173 -0.56 17.52 15.96
C SER A 173 -1.46 16.42 15.38
N LEU A 174 -2.00 16.62 14.18
CA LEU A 174 -2.77 15.62 13.43
C LEU A 174 -1.91 14.42 13.04
N VAL A 175 -0.70 14.66 12.54
CA VAL A 175 0.20 13.56 12.11
C VAL A 175 0.80 12.84 13.33
N LEU A 176 1.07 13.53 14.43
CA LEU A 176 1.46 12.91 15.70
C LEU A 176 0.34 11.99 16.22
N ALA A 177 -0.93 12.42 16.20
CA ALA A 177 -2.06 11.60 16.62
C ALA A 177 -2.17 10.29 15.81
N LEU A 178 -1.97 10.37 14.49
CA LEU A 178 -1.93 9.20 13.61
C LEU A 178 -0.74 8.28 13.91
N ASP A 179 0.47 8.82 14.13
CA ASP A 179 1.66 8.03 14.50
C ASP A 179 1.46 7.28 15.82
N ASP A 180 0.98 7.97 16.84
CA ASP A 180 0.62 7.42 18.15
C ASP A 180 -0.42 6.29 18.02
N ALA A 181 -1.46 6.52 17.21
CA ALA A 181 -2.54 5.55 17.01
C ALA A 181 -2.11 4.33 16.18
N SER A 182 -1.23 4.50 15.19
CA SER A 182 -0.63 3.41 14.42
C SER A 182 0.31 2.54 15.28
N ARG A 183 1.10 3.14 16.18
CA ARG A 183 1.91 2.38 17.16
C ARG A 183 1.02 1.57 18.10
N LYS A 184 -0.03 2.19 18.65
CA LYS A 184 -0.99 1.54 19.56
C LYS A 184 -1.76 0.40 18.87
N SER A 185 -2.19 0.57 17.62
CA SER A 185 -2.84 -0.50 16.87
C SER A 185 -1.87 -1.63 16.52
N PHE A 186 -0.62 -1.33 16.13
CA PHE A 186 0.41 -2.34 15.89
C PHE A 186 0.66 -3.22 17.13
N VAL A 187 0.78 -2.62 18.31
CA VAL A 187 0.94 -3.34 19.59
C VAL A 187 -0.27 -4.21 19.89
N GLU A 188 -1.49 -3.66 19.82
CA GLU A 188 -2.72 -4.39 20.16
C GLU A 188 -3.00 -5.57 19.22
N ASP A 189 -2.86 -5.37 17.91
CA ASP A 189 -3.25 -6.35 16.89
C ASP A 189 -2.15 -7.33 16.49
N THR A 190 -0.88 -7.00 16.71
CA THR A 190 0.25 -7.90 16.43
C THR A 190 0.69 -8.59 17.71
N LEU A 191 1.05 -7.82 18.73
CA LEU A 191 1.75 -8.33 19.92
C LEU A 191 0.76 -8.84 20.97
N CYS A 192 -0.25 -8.04 21.35
CA CYS A 192 -1.27 -8.49 22.31
C CYS A 192 -2.15 -9.62 21.73
N ARG A 193 -2.34 -9.66 20.41
CA ARG A 193 -2.96 -10.80 19.72
C ARG A 193 -2.10 -12.06 19.77
N GLY A 194 -0.78 -11.94 19.59
CA GLY A 194 0.17 -13.05 19.78
C GLY A 194 0.11 -13.62 21.20
N LEU A 195 0.18 -12.75 22.21
CA LEU A 195 0.08 -13.14 23.63
C LEU A 195 -1.24 -13.89 23.94
N ARG A 196 -2.37 -13.49 23.36
CA ARG A 196 -3.64 -14.23 23.51
C ARG A 196 -3.54 -15.66 22.98
N THR A 197 -2.97 -15.85 21.79
CA THR A 197 -2.78 -17.19 21.23
C THR A 197 -1.84 -18.03 22.10
N GLN A 198 -0.79 -17.45 22.68
CA GLN A 198 0.08 -18.18 23.62
C GLN A 198 -0.62 -18.57 24.95
N VAL A 199 -1.63 -17.81 25.40
CA VAL A 199 -2.50 -18.21 26.52
C VAL A 199 -3.50 -19.30 26.09
N GLU A 200 -4.08 -19.18 24.89
CA GLU A 200 -5.01 -20.17 24.30
C GLU A 200 -4.33 -21.54 24.07
N ASP A 201 -3.07 -21.54 23.63
CA ASP A 201 -2.23 -22.73 23.42
C ASP A 201 -1.58 -23.23 24.73
N GLY A 202 -1.69 -22.48 25.83
CA GLY A 202 -1.17 -22.84 27.17
C GLY A 202 0.35 -22.69 27.35
N GLU A 203 1.04 -21.96 26.45
CA GLU A 203 2.47 -21.67 26.55
C GLU A 203 2.80 -20.70 27.69
N ILE A 204 1.90 -19.75 27.99
CA ILE A 204 2.04 -18.75 29.06
C ILE A 204 0.76 -18.63 29.90
N THR A 205 0.91 -18.21 31.15
CA THR A 205 -0.23 -17.90 32.03
C THR A 205 -0.85 -16.54 31.68
N GLN A 206 -2.12 -16.35 32.06
CA GLN A 206 -2.82 -15.06 31.93
C GLN A 206 -2.07 -13.92 32.63
N GLU A 207 -1.51 -14.16 33.82
CA GLU A 207 -0.75 -13.16 34.58
C GLU A 207 0.53 -12.73 33.84
N GLN A 208 1.24 -13.68 33.21
CA GLN A 208 2.41 -13.38 32.37
C GLN A 208 2.02 -12.59 31.11
N ALA A 209 0.89 -12.93 30.48
CA ALA A 209 0.37 -12.19 29.32
C ALA A 209 -0.05 -10.76 29.67
N GLU A 210 -0.66 -10.54 30.83
CA GLU A 210 -1.01 -9.20 31.33
C GLU A 210 0.22 -8.38 31.72
N ALA A 211 1.22 -8.99 32.37
CA ALA A 211 2.51 -8.34 32.67
C ALA A 211 3.26 -7.95 31.38
N ALA A 212 3.32 -8.85 30.39
CA ALA A 212 3.90 -8.57 29.08
C ALA A 212 3.15 -7.45 28.35
N ARG A 213 1.80 -7.46 28.37
CA ARG A 213 0.99 -6.37 27.80
C ARG A 213 1.26 -5.03 28.48
N ALA A 214 1.35 -5.00 29.81
CA ALA A 214 1.70 -3.78 30.55
C ALA A 214 3.11 -3.26 30.19
N GLN A 215 4.07 -4.15 29.92
CA GLN A 215 5.40 -3.77 29.45
C GLN A 215 5.38 -3.18 28.04
N LEU A 216 4.55 -3.68 27.13
CA LEU A 216 4.43 -3.19 25.75
C LEU A 216 3.82 -1.77 25.65
N TYR A 217 2.97 -1.38 26.59
CA TYR A 217 2.33 -0.05 26.64
C TYR A 217 3.15 1.01 27.40
N ARG A 218 4.41 0.72 27.77
CA ARG A 218 5.32 1.74 28.31
C ARG A 218 5.78 2.69 27.21
N SER A 219 5.90 3.98 27.53
CA SER A 219 6.37 5.02 26.58
C SER A 219 7.71 4.64 25.93
N ASP A 220 8.69 4.20 26.74
CA ASP A 220 10.03 3.81 26.26
C ASP A 220 10.05 2.57 25.35
N VAL A 221 8.95 1.81 25.27
CA VAL A 221 8.79 0.68 24.34
C VAL A 221 7.96 1.11 23.13
N LEU A 222 6.91 1.91 23.31
CA LEU A 222 6.01 2.40 22.26
C LEU A 222 6.70 3.40 21.32
N GLU A 223 7.63 4.21 21.84
CA GLU A 223 8.48 5.13 21.06
C GLU A 223 9.43 4.40 20.10
N ASP A 224 9.83 3.16 20.42
CA ASP A 224 10.64 2.28 19.58
C ASP A 224 9.79 1.40 18.62
N MET A 225 8.46 1.36 18.76
CA MET A 225 7.58 0.59 17.86
C MET A 225 7.43 1.24 16.47
N PRO A 226 7.19 0.45 15.40
CA PRO A 226 6.81 0.99 14.10
C PRO A 226 5.52 1.81 14.19
N GLY A 227 5.61 3.07 13.77
CA GLY A 227 4.46 3.97 13.60
C GLY A 227 4.16 4.26 12.14
N LEU A 228 3.74 5.50 11.86
CA LEU A 228 3.36 5.98 10.54
C LEU A 228 4.55 5.99 9.58
N SER A 229 4.30 5.59 8.33
CA SER A 229 5.29 5.69 7.25
C SER A 229 5.41 7.12 6.75
N TRP A 230 6.62 7.69 6.79
CA TRP A 230 6.92 9.08 6.42
C TRP A 230 6.86 9.36 4.90
N VAL A 231 5.69 9.19 4.29
CA VAL A 231 5.48 9.23 2.83
C VAL A 231 5.14 10.62 2.28
N GLY A 232 4.95 11.65 3.11
CA GLY A 232 4.46 12.96 2.66
C GLY A 232 5.30 13.63 1.57
N ASN A 233 6.62 13.40 1.56
CA ASN A 233 7.52 13.92 0.53
C ASN A 233 7.68 12.99 -0.71
N GLU A 234 7.02 11.83 -0.75
CA GLU A 234 7.01 10.91 -1.90
C GLU A 234 5.99 11.33 -2.98
N HIS A 235 6.18 10.89 -4.22
CA HIS A 235 5.23 11.16 -5.31
C HIS A 235 3.90 10.43 -5.06
N SER A 236 2.77 11.01 -5.46
CA SER A 236 1.43 10.37 -5.49
C SER A 236 1.47 8.90 -5.95
N ALA A 237 2.12 8.62 -7.08
CA ALA A 237 2.32 7.27 -7.61
C ALA A 237 3.12 6.31 -6.70
N MET A 238 4.07 6.81 -5.89
CA MET A 238 4.82 5.97 -4.94
C MET A 238 3.96 5.59 -3.73
N ILE A 239 3.15 6.53 -3.22
CA ILE A 239 2.19 6.29 -2.14
C ILE A 239 1.15 5.24 -2.60
N ASN A 240 0.60 5.43 -3.79
CA ASN A 240 -0.29 4.46 -4.44
C ASN A 240 0.40 3.11 -4.66
N GLY A 241 1.69 3.09 -5.00
CA GLY A 241 2.49 1.85 -5.13
C GLY A 241 2.64 1.09 -3.81
N ARG A 242 2.94 1.79 -2.70
CA ARG A 242 3.00 1.21 -1.34
C ARG A 242 1.65 0.60 -0.92
N LEU A 243 0.56 1.34 -1.13
CA LEU A 243 -0.81 0.86 -0.87
C LEU A 243 -1.12 -0.39 -1.70
N ASN A 244 -0.77 -0.40 -3.00
CA ASN A 244 -0.96 -1.57 -3.87
C ASN A 244 -0.24 -2.82 -3.35
N GLU A 245 1.02 -2.72 -2.91
CA GLU A 245 1.72 -3.88 -2.33
C GLU A 245 1.11 -4.31 -0.98
N LYS A 246 0.82 -3.36 -0.07
CA LYS A 246 0.19 -3.63 1.24
C LYS A 246 -1.14 -4.38 1.10
N TYR A 247 -1.92 -4.08 0.06
CA TYR A 247 -3.22 -4.70 -0.20
C TYR A 247 -3.22 -5.86 -1.22
N ARG A 248 -2.12 -6.11 -1.95
CA ARG A 248 -2.03 -7.08 -3.05
C ARG A 248 -2.63 -8.44 -2.69
N VAL A 249 -2.26 -8.96 -1.53
CA VAL A 249 -2.74 -10.24 -0.96
C VAL A 249 -4.26 -10.24 -0.78
N VAL A 250 -4.79 -9.20 -0.14
CA VAL A 250 -6.20 -9.11 0.26
C VAL A 250 -7.10 -8.97 -0.96
N PHE A 251 -6.68 -8.18 -1.95
CA PHE A 251 -7.46 -8.01 -3.18
C PHE A 251 -7.33 -9.20 -4.14
N GLN A 252 -6.16 -9.84 -4.23
CA GLN A 252 -6.04 -11.12 -4.96
C GLN A 252 -6.98 -12.18 -4.36
N ALA A 253 -6.97 -12.36 -3.04
CA ALA A 253 -7.86 -13.31 -2.36
C ALA A 253 -9.35 -12.95 -2.56
N LYS A 254 -9.74 -11.67 -2.46
CA LYS A 254 -11.12 -11.24 -2.75
C LYS A 254 -11.53 -11.48 -4.22
N LYS A 255 -10.61 -11.29 -5.18
CA LYS A 255 -10.83 -11.55 -6.61
C LYS A 255 -11.03 -13.04 -6.89
N GLU A 256 -10.11 -13.88 -6.42
CA GLU A 256 -10.20 -15.34 -6.54
C GLU A 256 -11.46 -15.91 -5.88
N ALA A 257 -11.86 -15.38 -4.72
CA ALA A 257 -13.10 -15.75 -4.05
C ALA A 257 -14.36 -15.39 -4.87
N ARG A 258 -14.40 -14.20 -5.50
CA ARG A 258 -15.53 -13.78 -6.35
C ARG A 258 -15.59 -14.61 -7.64
N GLU A 259 -14.46 -14.87 -8.28
CA GLU A 259 -14.38 -15.77 -9.43
C GLU A 259 -14.87 -17.19 -9.06
N LYS A 260 -14.53 -17.67 -7.87
CA LYS A 260 -15.04 -18.94 -7.33
C LYS A 260 -16.56 -18.89 -7.10
N LYS A 261 -17.14 -17.83 -6.49
CA LYS A 261 -18.62 -17.62 -6.37
C LYS A 261 -19.29 -17.69 -7.75
N GLN A 262 -18.73 -16.99 -8.75
CA GLN A 262 -19.25 -16.98 -10.13
C GLN A 262 -19.16 -18.34 -10.85
N ARG A 263 -18.03 -19.04 -10.76
CA ARG A 263 -17.84 -20.38 -11.36
C ARG A 263 -18.81 -21.40 -10.74
N TRP A 264 -19.06 -21.32 -9.43
CA TRP A 264 -20.04 -22.16 -8.75
C TRP A 264 -21.50 -21.82 -9.08
N ALA A 265 -21.85 -20.54 -9.21
CA ALA A 265 -23.17 -20.11 -9.69
C ALA A 265 -23.46 -20.69 -11.08
N LYS A 266 -22.59 -20.40 -12.06
CA LYS A 266 -22.69 -20.94 -13.44
C LYS A 266 -22.77 -22.48 -13.48
N LYS A 267 -22.15 -23.19 -12.53
CA LYS A 267 -22.28 -24.65 -12.39
C LYS A 267 -23.68 -25.06 -11.86
N LYS A 268 -24.21 -24.38 -10.83
CA LYS A 268 -25.57 -24.60 -10.33
C LYS A 268 -26.61 -24.36 -11.43
N ASP A 269 -26.48 -23.27 -12.18
CA ASP A 269 -27.41 -22.90 -13.25
C ASP A 269 -27.45 -23.96 -14.36
N ARG A 270 -26.28 -24.49 -14.76
CA ARG A 270 -26.21 -25.58 -15.74
C ARG A 270 -26.88 -26.85 -15.23
N ILE A 271 -26.65 -27.22 -13.96
CA ILE A 271 -27.30 -28.39 -13.33
C ILE A 271 -28.83 -28.20 -13.29
N GLN A 272 -29.32 -27.03 -12.85
CA GLN A 272 -30.76 -26.73 -12.82
C GLN A 272 -31.38 -26.74 -14.22
N LYS A 273 -30.70 -26.18 -15.23
CA LYS A 273 -31.16 -26.23 -16.62
C LYS A 273 -31.25 -27.68 -17.11
N THR A 274 -30.22 -28.51 -16.91
CA THR A 274 -30.26 -29.94 -17.28
C THR A 274 -31.31 -30.75 -16.51
N ALA A 275 -31.63 -30.39 -15.26
CA ALA A 275 -32.68 -31.04 -14.49
C ALA A 275 -34.10 -30.61 -14.91
N LYS A 276 -34.26 -29.42 -15.50
CA LYS A 276 -35.53 -28.96 -16.10
C LYS A 276 -35.72 -29.49 -17.52
N THR A 277 -34.63 -29.69 -18.28
CA THR A 277 -34.66 -30.21 -19.66
C THR A 277 -34.43 -31.71 -19.77
N SER A 278 -34.26 -32.45 -18.66
CA SER A 278 -34.20 -33.91 -18.69
C SER A 278 -35.53 -34.42 -19.26
N PRO A 279 -35.54 -35.17 -20.38
CA PRO A 279 -36.77 -35.49 -21.08
C PRO A 279 -37.70 -36.28 -20.16
N LYS A 280 -38.87 -35.68 -19.87
CA LYS A 280 -39.95 -36.27 -19.06
C LYS A 280 -40.16 -37.70 -19.57
N PRO A 281 -39.91 -38.75 -18.75
CA PRO A 281 -39.63 -40.08 -19.25
C PRO A 281 -40.79 -40.59 -20.11
N THR A 282 -40.57 -40.61 -21.42
CA THR A 282 -41.57 -41.02 -22.41
C THR A 282 -41.83 -42.50 -22.19
N ALA A 283 -42.98 -42.81 -21.57
CA ALA A 283 -43.33 -44.15 -21.13
C ALA A 283 -43.17 -45.13 -22.29
N ARG A 284 -42.12 -45.96 -22.24
CA ARG A 284 -41.69 -46.82 -23.35
C ARG A 284 -42.67 -47.98 -23.50
N ARG A 285 -43.76 -47.70 -24.23
CA ARG A 285 -44.96 -48.52 -24.29
C ARG A 285 -44.73 -49.83 -25.06
N GLY A 286 -44.37 -50.89 -24.34
CA GLY A 286 -44.53 -52.28 -24.78
C GLY A 286 -43.38 -52.90 -25.57
N SER A 287 -42.39 -53.42 -24.85
CA SER A 287 -41.74 -54.74 -25.07
C SER A 287 -40.56 -54.87 -24.09
N GLY A 288 -40.31 -56.01 -23.46
CA GLY A 288 -41.05 -57.28 -23.33
C GLY A 288 -40.36 -58.10 -22.21
N GLU A 289 -40.85 -59.27 -21.83
CA GLU A 289 -40.13 -60.11 -20.86
C GLU A 289 -38.74 -60.51 -21.40
N TYR A 290 -37.69 -60.45 -20.55
CA TYR A 290 -36.56 -61.40 -20.48
C TYR A 290 -35.39 -60.89 -19.59
N ARG A 291 -35.61 -60.74 -18.27
CA ARG A 291 -34.51 -60.91 -17.28
C ARG A 291 -34.91 -61.18 -15.82
N GLN A 292 -35.98 -61.95 -15.59
CA GLN A 292 -36.32 -62.44 -14.25
C GLN A 292 -35.60 -63.77 -13.94
N GLN A 293 -34.27 -63.74 -13.84
CA GLN A 293 -33.46 -64.82 -13.25
C GLN A 293 -32.00 -64.40 -13.08
N GLN A 294 -31.65 -63.92 -11.87
CA GLN A 294 -30.55 -64.42 -11.05
C GLN A 294 -30.44 -63.61 -9.74
N HIS A 295 -29.93 -64.25 -8.68
CA HIS A 295 -29.60 -63.68 -7.37
C HIS A 295 -30.76 -63.06 -6.57
N SER A 296 -31.65 -63.94 -6.13
CA SER A 296 -31.98 -63.97 -4.70
C SER A 296 -30.70 -64.26 -3.87
N VAL A 297 -30.54 -63.59 -2.72
CA VAL A 297 -29.94 -64.10 -1.46
C VAL A 297 -29.89 -62.96 -0.42
N SER A 298 -30.15 -63.31 0.84
CA SER A 298 -29.96 -62.47 2.05
C SER A 298 -30.76 -61.16 2.14
N THR A 299 -32.07 -61.30 2.37
CA THR A 299 -32.74 -60.41 3.33
C THR A 299 -32.25 -60.74 4.73
N PHE A 300 -31.70 -59.78 5.46
CA PHE A 300 -31.49 -59.89 6.91
C PHE A 300 -32.29 -58.78 7.61
N SER A 301 -33.28 -59.18 8.39
CA SER A 301 -34.22 -58.26 9.03
C SER A 301 -33.76 -57.91 10.44
N ILE A 302 -33.63 -56.61 10.73
CA ILE A 302 -33.81 -56.06 12.08
C ILE A 302 -34.74 -54.87 11.95
N GLY A 303 -35.81 -54.86 12.73
CA GLY A 303 -36.81 -53.79 12.74
C GLY A 303 -37.29 -53.50 14.17
N THR A 304 -37.49 -52.22 14.44
CA THR A 304 -38.26 -51.62 15.55
C THR A 304 -38.24 -50.12 15.23
N GLU A 305 -39.32 -49.47 14.79
CA GLU A 305 -40.62 -49.27 15.45
C GLU A 305 -40.51 -48.59 16.81
N GLY A 306 -41.10 -47.39 16.91
CA GLY A 306 -41.07 -46.52 18.09
C GLY A 306 -41.58 -45.11 17.74
N PRO A 307 -42.86 -44.76 18.00
CA PRO A 307 -43.49 -43.55 17.48
C PRO A 307 -43.53 -42.35 18.44
N THR A 308 -43.50 -41.15 17.85
CA THR A 308 -43.97 -39.85 18.39
C THR A 308 -45.51 -39.75 18.37
N PRO A 309 -46.22 -38.71 18.90
CA PRO A 309 -45.77 -37.45 19.54
C PRO A 309 -46.54 -37.09 20.85
N ARG A 310 -46.60 -35.77 21.19
CA ARG A 310 -47.37 -35.05 22.26
C ARG A 310 -46.75 -35.05 23.67
N SER A 311 -46.93 -34.00 24.49
CA SER A 311 -47.64 -32.71 24.29
C SER A 311 -47.09 -31.58 25.18
N GLU A 312 -47.45 -30.33 24.85
CA GLU A 312 -47.19 -29.13 25.65
C GLU A 312 -47.95 -29.14 26.99
N THR A 313 -47.40 -28.52 28.05
CA THR A 313 -48.15 -28.01 29.22
C THR A 313 -47.36 -26.84 29.84
N THR A 314 -48.01 -26.02 30.68
CA THR A 314 -47.67 -24.61 30.90
C THR A 314 -47.31 -24.27 32.36
N GLN A 315 -46.47 -23.22 32.52
CA GLN A 315 -46.45 -22.24 33.62
C GLN A 315 -46.11 -22.61 35.09
N ALA A 316 -45.23 -21.77 35.65
CA ALA A 316 -45.29 -21.10 36.97
C ALA A 316 -45.10 -21.88 38.30
N GLU A 317 -43.97 -21.59 38.97
CA GLU A 317 -43.81 -21.11 40.37
C GLU A 317 -42.37 -20.56 40.47
N GLN A 318 -42.07 -19.33 40.91
CA GLN A 318 -42.07 -18.77 42.27
C GLN A 318 -41.24 -19.55 43.30
N GLY A 319 -40.22 -18.92 43.88
CA GLY A 319 -39.53 -19.44 45.09
C GLY A 319 -38.11 -18.93 45.33
N CYS A 320 -37.92 -18.20 46.44
CA CYS A 320 -36.72 -18.06 47.27
C CYS A 320 -35.31 -18.16 46.64
N GLY A 321 -34.54 -17.06 46.71
CA GLY A 321 -33.08 -17.14 46.82
C GLY A 321 -32.62 -17.22 48.29
N PRO A 322 -31.34 -17.52 48.55
CA PRO A 322 -30.68 -17.11 49.78
C PRO A 322 -29.48 -16.20 49.51
N ALA A 323 -29.29 -15.18 50.35
CA ALA A 323 -28.06 -14.39 50.37
C ALA A 323 -26.93 -15.18 51.06
N TRP A 324 -25.72 -15.15 50.49
CA TRP A 324 -24.52 -15.66 51.14
C TRP A 324 -23.51 -14.54 51.37
N GLN A 325 -23.38 -14.14 52.64
CA GLN A 325 -22.23 -13.37 53.11
C GLN A 325 -21.04 -14.32 53.27
N SER A 326 -19.97 -14.10 52.52
CA SER A 326 -18.60 -14.58 52.81
C SER A 326 -17.61 -13.94 51.84
N GLN A 327 -16.35 -13.66 52.20
CA GLN A 327 -15.78 -13.38 53.52
C GLN A 327 -14.48 -12.58 53.25
N ARG A 328 -14.01 -11.74 54.19
CA ARG A 328 -12.68 -11.14 54.03
C ARG A 328 -11.61 -12.24 54.05
N VAL A 329 -10.74 -12.24 53.06
CA VAL A 329 -9.41 -12.86 53.13
C VAL A 329 -8.39 -11.78 52.81
N ASP A 330 -7.95 -11.07 53.85
CA ASP A 330 -6.67 -10.38 53.83
C ASP A 330 -5.53 -11.42 53.87
N GLN A 331 -4.33 -11.04 53.43
CA GLN A 331 -3.05 -11.76 53.63
C GLN A 331 -2.76 -13.04 52.80
N THR A 332 -2.33 -12.86 51.54
CA THR A 332 -1.18 -13.61 50.96
C THR A 332 -0.20 -12.70 50.20
N ARG A 333 0.01 -11.47 50.69
CA ARG A 333 0.99 -10.51 50.12
C ARG A 333 2.43 -10.84 50.53
N SER A 334 3.02 -11.90 49.98
CA SER A 334 4.48 -12.11 49.95
C SER A 334 4.88 -13.23 48.97
N GLY A 335 4.54 -13.07 47.69
CA GLY A 335 4.79 -14.11 46.67
C GLY A 335 5.00 -13.61 45.25
N MET A 336 5.25 -12.31 45.04
CA MET A 336 5.61 -11.81 43.71
C MET A 336 7.01 -12.32 43.34
N GLN A 337 7.05 -13.42 42.58
CA GLN A 337 8.24 -13.77 41.82
C GLN A 337 8.44 -12.68 40.78
N SER A 338 9.41 -11.80 41.03
CA SER A 338 9.95 -10.96 39.97
C SER A 338 10.48 -11.89 38.88
N LEU A 339 9.96 -11.76 37.66
CA LEU A 339 10.64 -12.28 36.46
C LEU A 339 12.11 -11.89 36.58
N SER A 340 12.99 -12.89 36.52
CA SER A 340 14.40 -12.70 36.80
C SER A 340 14.99 -11.66 35.84
N GLN A 341 15.99 -10.93 36.31
CA GLN A 341 16.71 -9.99 35.45
C GLN A 341 17.36 -10.71 34.24
N GLU A 342 17.60 -12.03 34.37
CA GLU A 342 18.04 -12.94 33.32
C GLU A 342 16.94 -13.19 32.28
N GLU A 343 15.68 -13.49 32.65
CA GLU A 343 14.57 -13.67 31.69
C GLU A 343 14.29 -12.40 30.88
N VAL A 344 14.37 -11.22 31.50
CA VAL A 344 14.20 -9.93 30.81
C VAL A 344 15.37 -9.66 29.85
N GLN A 345 16.60 -10.09 30.19
CA GLN A 345 17.75 -10.02 29.28
C GLN A 345 17.67 -11.08 28.16
N ALA A 346 17.19 -12.28 28.44
CA ALA A 346 17.00 -13.35 27.48
C ALA A 346 16.00 -12.94 26.39
N TRP A 347 14.88 -12.31 26.77
CA TRP A 347 13.93 -11.73 25.80
C TRP A 347 14.56 -10.64 24.93
N ARG A 348 15.32 -9.71 25.52
CA ARG A 348 16.05 -8.67 24.74
C ARG A 348 17.06 -9.28 23.76
N LEU A 349 17.83 -10.27 24.20
CA LEU A 349 18.78 -11.00 23.37
C LEU A 349 18.09 -11.76 22.24
N TYR A 350 16.96 -12.42 22.53
CA TYR A 350 16.14 -13.11 21.53
C TYR A 350 15.60 -12.16 20.46
N THR A 351 14.98 -11.04 20.85
CA THR A 351 14.50 -10.03 19.90
C THR A 351 15.66 -9.42 19.10
N GLN A 352 16.82 -9.19 19.73
CA GLN A 352 18.01 -8.70 19.03
C GLN A 352 18.57 -9.72 18.01
N GLN A 353 18.63 -11.01 18.36
CA GLN A 353 19.01 -12.09 17.44
C GLN A 353 18.02 -12.25 16.28
N HIS A 354 16.72 -12.19 16.54
CA HIS A 354 15.69 -12.24 15.50
C HIS A 354 15.87 -11.09 14.50
N MET A 355 16.09 -9.87 15.01
CA MET A 355 16.32 -8.67 14.19
C MET A 355 17.68 -8.67 13.47
N SER A 356 18.71 -9.39 13.95
CA SER A 356 19.96 -9.57 13.22
C SER A 356 19.86 -10.64 12.14
N ALA A 357 19.25 -11.79 12.44
CA ALA A 357 19.00 -12.86 11.47
C ALA A 357 18.13 -12.37 10.29
N GLN A 358 17.11 -11.54 10.58
CA GLN A 358 16.30 -10.89 9.55
C GLN A 358 17.13 -10.01 8.60
N ARG A 359 18.18 -9.35 9.10
CA ARG A 359 19.12 -8.54 8.28
C ARG A 359 20.10 -9.40 7.49
N GLU A 360 20.62 -10.48 8.07
CA GLU A 360 21.49 -11.42 7.35
C GLU A 360 20.74 -12.07 6.17
N VAL A 361 19.48 -12.48 6.36
CA VAL A 361 18.63 -13.01 5.29
C VAL A 361 18.28 -11.93 4.23
N GLN A 362 18.22 -10.65 4.60
CA GLN A 362 18.10 -9.55 3.62
C GLN A 362 19.40 -9.34 2.83
N LEU A 363 20.57 -9.44 3.48
CA LEU A 363 21.88 -9.34 2.84
C LEU A 363 22.15 -10.53 1.90
N GLU A 364 21.80 -11.76 2.30
CA GLU A 364 21.91 -12.94 1.45
C GLU A 364 21.04 -12.85 0.19
N ASP A 365 19.76 -12.47 0.32
CA ASP A 365 18.90 -12.32 -0.87
C ASP A 365 19.35 -11.16 -1.76
N HIS A 366 19.89 -10.08 -1.19
CA HIS A 366 20.56 -9.03 -1.97
C HIS A 366 21.79 -9.57 -2.72
N GLU A 367 22.68 -10.33 -2.06
CA GLU A 367 23.87 -10.89 -2.70
C GLU A 367 23.51 -11.91 -3.79
N ARG A 368 22.49 -12.75 -3.57
CA ARG A 368 21.94 -13.67 -4.58
C ARG A 368 21.40 -12.92 -5.80
N VAL A 369 20.74 -11.77 -5.61
CA VAL A 369 20.28 -10.89 -6.70
C VAL A 369 21.46 -10.26 -7.44
N VAL A 370 22.49 -9.77 -6.73
CA VAL A 370 23.71 -9.22 -7.33
C VAL A 370 24.47 -10.28 -8.13
N ARG A 371 24.69 -11.48 -7.58
CA ARG A 371 25.34 -12.60 -8.28
C ARG A 371 24.59 -12.97 -9.56
N ARG A 372 23.24 -13.05 -9.53
CA ARG A 372 22.40 -13.28 -10.72
C ARG A 372 22.53 -12.18 -11.77
N LYS A 373 22.46 -10.90 -11.37
CA LYS A 373 22.66 -9.74 -12.29
C LYS A 373 24.04 -9.80 -12.94
N THR A 374 25.09 -10.12 -12.16
CA THR A 374 26.48 -10.21 -12.65
C THR A 374 26.66 -11.35 -13.64
N SER A 375 26.08 -12.54 -13.39
CA SER A 375 26.13 -13.65 -14.35
C SER A 375 25.40 -13.38 -15.66
N LEU A 376 24.30 -12.61 -15.63
CA LEU A 376 23.56 -12.23 -16.83
C LEU A 376 24.36 -11.25 -17.71
N ASN A 377 24.98 -10.24 -17.11
CA ASN A 377 25.85 -9.30 -17.83
C ASN A 377 27.07 -10.01 -18.46
N LEU A 378 27.66 -10.99 -17.77
CA LEU A 378 28.77 -11.79 -18.31
C LEU A 378 28.34 -12.59 -19.55
N GLY A 379 27.16 -13.23 -19.51
CA GLY A 379 26.60 -13.95 -20.65
C GLY A 379 26.28 -13.04 -21.85
N GLN A 380 25.81 -11.82 -21.60
CA GLN A 380 25.59 -10.84 -22.67
C GLN A 380 26.90 -10.41 -23.34
N LEU A 381 27.98 -10.14 -22.58
CA LEU A 381 29.29 -9.80 -23.16
C LEU A 381 29.84 -10.90 -24.07
N VAL A 382 29.71 -12.18 -23.68
CA VAL A 382 30.16 -13.32 -24.50
C VAL A 382 29.39 -13.39 -25.82
N ASN A 383 28.06 -13.22 -25.80
CA ASN A 383 27.25 -13.19 -27.01
C ASN A 383 27.58 -12.00 -27.92
N THR A 384 27.89 -10.82 -27.36
CA THR A 384 28.27 -9.65 -28.16
C THR A 384 29.57 -9.88 -28.93
N GLN A 385 30.57 -10.52 -28.32
CA GLN A 385 31.84 -10.84 -28.99
C GLN A 385 31.65 -11.84 -30.15
N GLN A 386 30.76 -12.82 -30.01
CA GLN A 386 30.45 -13.76 -31.10
C GLN A 386 29.78 -13.05 -32.30
N LEU A 387 28.92 -12.06 -32.05
CA LEU A 387 28.28 -11.28 -33.11
C LEU A 387 29.28 -10.41 -33.89
N THR A 388 30.26 -9.81 -33.22
CA THR A 388 31.26 -8.95 -33.89
C THR A 388 32.15 -9.71 -34.88
N HIS A 389 32.31 -11.03 -34.73
CA HIS A 389 33.07 -11.83 -35.69
C HIS A 389 32.29 -12.20 -36.96
N THR A 390 30.96 -12.26 -36.93
CA THR A 390 30.16 -12.54 -38.13
C THR A 390 29.87 -11.31 -38.99
N THR A 391 29.73 -10.11 -38.41
CA THR A 391 29.47 -8.89 -39.20
C THR A 391 30.68 -8.42 -40.02
N ALA A 392 31.90 -8.75 -39.59
CA ALA A 392 33.15 -8.28 -40.21
C ALA A 392 33.43 -8.81 -41.64
N GLN A 393 32.70 -9.84 -42.10
CA GLN A 393 32.89 -10.41 -43.45
C GLN A 393 31.92 -9.87 -44.52
N ALA A 394 30.94 -9.04 -44.14
CA ALA A 394 29.80 -8.71 -45.01
C ALA A 394 29.89 -7.38 -45.79
N SER A 395 30.96 -6.60 -45.64
CA SER A 395 31.03 -5.19 -46.10
C SER A 395 32.16 -4.89 -47.11
N ALA A 396 32.23 -5.67 -48.20
CA ALA A 396 33.27 -5.54 -49.23
C ALA A 396 32.77 -5.69 -50.69
N GLN A 397 31.66 -5.03 -51.07
CA GLN A 397 31.26 -4.81 -52.48
C GLN A 397 30.05 -3.85 -52.63
N ALA A 398 30.26 -2.67 -53.22
CA ALA A 398 29.26 -1.85 -53.95
C ALA A 398 29.96 -0.66 -54.62
N THR A 399 29.46 -0.18 -55.77
CA THR A 399 30.17 0.80 -56.64
C THR A 399 29.26 1.94 -57.12
N THR A 400 29.82 3.14 -57.28
CA THR A 400 29.22 4.37 -57.88
C THR A 400 28.83 4.21 -59.35
N PRO A 401 27.79 4.89 -59.88
CA PRO A 401 27.89 6.29 -60.39
C PRO A 401 26.55 7.11 -60.28
N ALA A 402 26.31 8.24 -60.99
CA ALA A 402 26.97 9.56 -61.02
C ALA A 402 26.13 10.58 -61.86
N LEU A 403 26.26 11.91 -61.62
CA LEU A 403 25.76 13.07 -62.44
C LEU A 403 24.21 13.25 -62.50
N ASP A 404 23.60 14.41 -62.84
CA ASP A 404 24.09 15.73 -63.31
C ASP A 404 23.19 16.95 -62.86
N CYS A 405 23.49 18.17 -63.34
CA CYS A 405 22.99 19.53 -62.99
C CYS A 405 21.50 19.87 -63.40
N SER A 406 20.84 21.01 -63.07
CA SER A 406 21.25 22.44 -63.23
C SER A 406 20.28 23.50 -62.61
N HIS A 407 20.81 24.69 -62.26
CA HIS A 407 20.24 26.09 -62.21
C HIS A 407 18.80 26.37 -61.70
N HIS A 408 18.51 27.46 -60.95
CA HIS A 408 18.70 28.87 -61.36
C HIS A 408 18.80 29.92 -60.21
N GLU A 409 19.02 31.19 -60.56
CA GLU A 409 19.28 32.36 -59.68
C GLU A 409 18.02 33.29 -59.55
N VAL A 410 17.92 34.53 -59.01
CA VAL A 410 18.77 35.73 -58.75
C VAL A 410 18.12 36.52 -57.55
N ASN A 411 18.81 36.86 -56.43
CA ASN A 411 19.51 38.14 -56.06
C ASN A 411 18.63 39.43 -55.88
N PRO A 412 19.12 40.56 -55.31
CA PRO A 412 19.26 40.91 -53.87
C PRO A 412 18.45 42.15 -53.41
N TYR A 413 18.56 42.58 -52.13
CA TYR A 413 18.93 43.96 -51.74
C TYR A 413 19.25 44.14 -50.23
N THR A 414 20.08 45.16 -49.90
CA THR A 414 20.53 45.68 -48.59
C THR A 414 21.23 47.05 -48.85
N PRO A 415 21.75 47.87 -47.90
CA PRO A 415 21.83 47.77 -46.42
C PRO A 415 21.37 49.06 -45.68
N HIS A 416 21.58 49.17 -44.35
CA HIS A 416 22.46 50.17 -43.72
C HIS A 416 22.61 49.94 -42.19
N ALA A 417 23.50 50.68 -41.52
CA ALA A 417 23.93 50.42 -40.14
C ALA A 417 24.38 51.67 -39.35
N GLN A 418 24.27 51.61 -38.02
CA GLN A 418 24.96 52.39 -36.96
C GLN A 418 24.93 51.49 -35.69
N GLN A 419 26.01 51.13 -35.00
CA GLN A 419 27.13 51.87 -34.40
C GLN A 419 26.76 52.65 -33.13
N ASN A 420 27.19 52.13 -31.98
CA ASN A 420 27.54 52.89 -30.78
C ASN A 420 28.51 52.09 -29.88
N GLN A 421 29.27 52.76 -29.02
CA GLN A 421 30.33 52.19 -28.17
C GLN A 421 30.25 52.74 -26.72
N ALA A 422 31.20 52.30 -25.88
CA ALA A 422 31.52 52.77 -24.52
C ALA A 422 30.52 52.29 -23.41
N THR A 423 30.92 52.11 -22.14
CA THR A 423 32.24 52.29 -21.47
C THR A 423 32.43 51.25 -20.35
N GLN A 424 33.67 50.87 -20.00
CA GLN A 424 33.98 50.18 -18.73
C GLN A 424 34.58 51.16 -17.69
N PRO A 425 34.31 50.97 -16.39
CA PRO A 425 35.17 51.42 -15.29
C PRO A 425 36.01 50.26 -14.70
N ARG A 426 37.21 50.58 -14.20
CA ARG A 426 38.15 49.63 -13.55
C ARG A 426 37.93 49.51 -12.04
N LEU A 427 38.41 48.41 -11.47
CA LEU A 427 38.69 48.24 -10.04
C LEU A 427 39.73 49.25 -9.51
N PRO A 428 39.65 49.65 -8.23
CA PRO A 428 40.81 49.99 -7.42
C PRO A 428 41.25 48.78 -6.56
N ARG A 429 42.55 48.52 -6.51
CA ARG A 429 43.21 47.53 -5.63
C ARG A 429 44.03 48.29 -4.59
N MET A 430 43.82 48.03 -3.30
CA MET A 430 44.62 48.58 -2.20
C MET A 430 45.10 47.46 -1.28
N LEU A 431 46.35 47.58 -0.80
CA LEU A 431 46.95 46.66 0.17
C LEU A 431 46.76 47.19 1.59
N ARG A 432 46.78 46.29 2.57
CA ARG A 432 47.82 46.37 3.62
C ARG A 432 48.06 45.03 4.32
N GLU A 433 49.31 44.75 4.65
CA GLU A 433 49.68 43.69 5.60
C GLU A 433 49.53 44.18 7.06
N THR A 434 49.40 43.26 8.01
CA THR A 434 50.39 43.07 9.10
C THR A 434 50.15 41.78 9.88
N HIS A 435 51.16 40.93 9.94
CA HIS A 435 51.47 40.03 11.07
C HIS A 435 52.15 40.87 12.20
N PRO A 436 52.39 40.40 13.46
CA PRO A 436 52.96 39.07 13.74
C PRO A 436 52.67 38.37 15.10
N GLN A 437 53.25 37.16 15.21
CA GLN A 437 53.71 36.41 16.39
C GLN A 437 52.67 35.89 17.42
N HIS A 438 52.64 34.60 17.80
CA HIS A 438 53.65 33.63 18.33
C HIS A 438 53.93 33.76 19.83
N VAL A 439 53.45 32.77 20.60
CA VAL A 439 54.18 32.16 21.73
C VAL A 439 53.92 30.65 21.65
N ASN A 440 55.00 29.85 21.64
CA ASN A 440 54.90 28.39 21.84
C ASN A 440 54.95 28.10 23.35
N GLN A 441 54.43 26.93 23.76
CA GLN A 441 55.26 26.04 24.57
C GLN A 441 54.88 24.57 24.38
N ASP A 442 55.91 23.76 24.15
CA ASP A 442 55.86 22.31 23.96
C ASP A 442 55.79 21.57 25.30
N GLY A 443 55.31 20.32 25.33
CA GLY A 443 55.28 19.55 26.58
C GLY A 443 54.76 18.10 26.50
N LEU A 444 55.66 17.17 26.17
CA LEU A 444 55.69 15.77 26.65
C LEU A 444 54.46 14.85 26.39
N SER A 445 54.52 14.18 25.24
CA SER A 445 54.48 12.71 25.11
C SER A 445 53.77 11.85 26.17
N SER A 446 52.69 11.17 25.74
CA SER A 446 52.36 9.82 26.21
C SER A 446 51.80 8.99 25.06
N THR A 447 52.35 7.79 24.82
CA THR A 447 51.77 6.82 23.89
C THR A 447 50.45 6.30 24.43
N GLN A 448 49.35 6.53 23.69
CA GLN A 448 48.04 5.97 24.00
C GLN A 448 47.42 5.41 22.71
N GLU A 449 46.73 4.28 22.83
CA GLU A 449 46.27 3.48 21.70
C GLU A 449 45.13 4.17 20.93
N HIS A 450 45.18 4.13 19.59
CA HIS A 450 44.14 4.69 18.73
C HIS A 450 42.87 3.83 18.71
N ALA A 451 42.10 3.87 19.80
CA ALA A 451 40.69 3.53 19.76
C ALA A 451 39.97 4.55 18.86
N THR A 452 39.48 4.12 17.70
CA THR A 452 38.65 4.98 16.83
C THR A 452 37.39 5.41 17.58
N PRO A 453 37.09 6.72 17.69
CA PRO A 453 35.93 7.19 18.44
C PRO A 453 34.65 6.69 17.76
N GLY A 454 33.91 5.83 18.46
CA GLY A 454 32.65 5.29 17.97
C GLY A 454 31.68 6.42 17.62
N ALA A 455 31.15 6.41 16.39
CA ALA A 455 30.22 7.43 15.95
C ALA A 455 29.02 7.51 16.90
N SER A 456 28.73 8.72 17.41
CA SER A 456 27.60 8.97 18.30
C SER A 456 26.32 8.31 17.76
N PRO A 457 25.45 7.73 18.63
CA PRO A 457 24.19 7.12 18.17
C PRO A 457 23.36 8.03 17.26
N ARG A 458 23.40 9.36 17.48
CA ARG A 458 22.74 10.36 16.64
C ARG A 458 23.38 10.48 15.24
N GLY A 459 24.70 10.37 15.15
CA GLY A 459 25.45 10.29 13.89
C GLY A 459 25.19 8.99 13.13
N MET A 460 25.07 7.86 13.83
CA MET A 460 24.66 6.59 13.21
C MET A 460 23.18 6.62 12.75
N ARG A 461 22.26 7.27 13.48
CA ARG A 461 20.87 7.50 13.02
C ARG A 461 20.89 8.33 11.73
N ALA A 462 21.65 9.43 11.68
CA ALA A 462 21.80 10.27 10.50
C ALA A 462 22.37 9.52 9.28
N GLN A 463 23.48 8.78 9.42
CA GLN A 463 24.05 7.99 8.33
C GLN A 463 23.08 6.93 7.78
N ARG A 464 22.33 6.24 8.67
CA ARG A 464 21.33 5.24 8.26
C ARG A 464 20.16 5.88 7.51
N VAL A 465 19.67 7.04 7.96
CA VAL A 465 18.63 7.80 7.26
C VAL A 465 19.13 8.24 5.87
N THR A 466 20.37 8.74 5.76
CA THR A 466 20.96 9.12 4.45
C THR A 466 21.08 7.91 3.51
N ALA A 467 21.54 6.76 3.99
CA ALA A 467 21.65 5.54 3.18
C ALA A 467 20.27 5.03 2.72
N TYR A 468 19.26 5.04 3.59
CA TYR A 468 17.90 4.65 3.24
C TYR A 468 17.25 5.61 2.22
N GLN A 469 17.47 6.92 2.37
CA GLN A 469 17.02 7.91 1.38
C GLN A 469 17.74 7.79 0.03
N ALA A 470 18.97 7.30 -0.03
CA ALA A 470 19.64 6.99 -1.29
C ALA A 470 18.99 5.76 -1.96
N TRP A 471 18.80 4.68 -1.21
CA TRP A 471 18.16 3.45 -1.66
C TRP A 471 16.73 3.66 -2.19
N LEU A 472 15.93 4.52 -1.54
CA LEU A 472 14.58 4.87 -2.02
C LEU A 472 14.61 5.59 -3.38
N ARG A 473 15.58 6.50 -3.62
CA ARG A 473 15.71 7.21 -4.90
C ARG A 473 16.14 6.28 -6.03
N GLU A 474 17.07 5.37 -5.75
CA GLU A 474 17.54 4.36 -6.70
C GLU A 474 16.39 3.40 -7.07
N SER A 475 15.65 2.90 -6.07
CA SER A 475 14.48 2.02 -6.27
C SER A 475 13.35 2.69 -7.07
N ALA A 476 13.07 3.97 -6.82
CA ALA A 476 12.07 4.73 -7.58
C ALA A 476 12.49 4.94 -9.05
N SER A 477 13.79 5.14 -9.32
CA SER A 477 14.33 5.29 -10.68
C SER A 477 14.22 3.99 -11.50
N ASP A 478 14.41 2.83 -10.86
CA ASP A 478 14.24 1.53 -11.53
C ASP A 478 12.76 1.19 -11.76
N GLY A 479 11.85 1.59 -10.85
CA GLY A 479 10.41 1.46 -11.05
C GLY A 479 9.90 2.21 -12.29
N ALA A 480 10.36 3.45 -12.49
CA ALA A 480 10.01 4.25 -13.67
C ALA A 480 10.47 3.62 -15.01
N ARG A 481 11.57 2.87 -15.00
CA ARG A 481 12.06 2.15 -16.19
C ARG A 481 11.18 0.97 -16.61
N TRP A 482 10.52 0.28 -15.67
CA TRP A 482 9.65 -0.85 -16.00
C TRP A 482 8.33 -0.43 -16.63
N VAL A 483 7.76 0.71 -16.22
CA VAL A 483 6.46 1.21 -16.73
C VAL A 483 6.56 1.69 -18.19
N MET A 484 7.72 2.20 -18.61
CA MET A 484 7.95 2.75 -19.95
C MET A 484 8.46 1.70 -20.98
N GLY A 485 8.52 0.42 -20.61
CA GLY A 485 9.40 -0.57 -21.25
C GLY A 485 8.77 -1.71 -22.08
N GLN A 486 7.47 -1.70 -22.37
CA GLN A 486 6.78 -2.79 -23.08
C GLN A 486 6.17 -2.33 -24.42
N PRO A 487 6.83 -2.58 -25.57
CA PRO A 487 6.19 -2.42 -26.87
C PRO A 487 5.26 -3.61 -27.16
N SER A 488 3.95 -3.35 -27.25
CA SER A 488 2.94 -4.37 -27.54
C SER A 488 3.16 -5.01 -28.92
N GLN A 489 3.52 -6.30 -28.96
CA GLN A 489 3.53 -7.07 -30.20
C GLN A 489 2.08 -7.30 -30.67
N ILE A 490 1.69 -6.59 -31.73
CA ILE A 490 0.45 -6.85 -32.47
C ILE A 490 0.65 -8.13 -33.29
N GLN A 491 -0.12 -9.18 -33.01
CA GLN A 491 -0.26 -10.31 -33.92
C GLN A 491 -1.34 -9.99 -34.97
N PRO A 492 -1.02 -9.98 -36.27
CA PRO A 492 -2.02 -9.88 -37.33
C PRO A 492 -2.59 -11.26 -37.66
N GLY A 493 -3.93 -11.37 -37.79
CA GLY A 493 -4.56 -12.51 -38.47
C GLY A 493 -5.61 -13.29 -37.66
N MET A 494 -6.80 -12.72 -37.52
CA MET A 494 -8.05 -13.50 -37.62
C MET A 494 -8.97 -12.80 -38.63
N SER A 495 -9.70 -13.59 -39.42
CA SER A 495 -10.45 -13.13 -40.60
C SER A 495 -11.89 -12.74 -40.30
N ASP A 496 -12.44 -11.84 -41.12
CA ASP A 496 -13.64 -11.03 -40.91
C ASP A 496 -15.00 -11.78 -41.08
N ALA A 497 -15.08 -13.02 -40.60
CA ALA A 497 -16.08 -14.01 -41.03
C ALA A 497 -17.02 -14.53 -39.91
N SER A 498 -17.32 -13.72 -38.87
CA SER A 498 -18.13 -14.17 -37.73
C SER A 498 -19.00 -13.10 -37.04
N LEU A 499 -19.17 -11.92 -37.63
CA LEU A 499 -19.93 -10.79 -37.05
C LEU A 499 -21.32 -10.59 -37.68
N GLN A 500 -22.13 -11.66 -37.81
CA GLN A 500 -23.49 -11.53 -38.36
C GLN A 500 -24.58 -12.47 -37.78
N GLU A 501 -24.31 -13.22 -36.70
CA GLU A 501 -25.32 -14.05 -36.00
C GLU A 501 -25.32 -13.80 -34.48
N LEU A 502 -25.51 -12.55 -34.02
CA LEU A 502 -25.79 -12.28 -32.59
C LEU A 502 -26.54 -10.98 -32.26
N GLU A 503 -27.18 -10.34 -33.25
CA GLU A 503 -28.22 -9.34 -32.98
C GLU A 503 -29.57 -10.07 -32.77
N GLY A 504 -30.09 -10.09 -31.54
CA GLY A 504 -31.39 -10.74 -31.27
C GLY A 504 -31.60 -11.42 -29.91
N MET A 505 -30.80 -11.11 -28.88
CA MET A 505 -31.09 -11.55 -27.50
C MET A 505 -31.04 -10.39 -26.51
N ASP A 506 -32.12 -9.60 -26.47
CA ASP A 506 -32.39 -8.61 -25.42
C ASP A 506 -32.77 -9.34 -24.11
N VAL A 507 -31.75 -9.82 -23.40
CA VAL A 507 -31.92 -10.46 -22.09
C VAL A 507 -31.74 -9.40 -21.01
N ARG A 508 -32.86 -8.83 -20.54
CA ARG A 508 -32.93 -8.15 -19.25
C ARG A 508 -32.50 -9.12 -18.15
N MET A 509 -31.24 -9.00 -17.74
CA MET A 509 -30.74 -9.51 -16.48
C MET A 509 -31.05 -8.46 -15.43
N ASP A 510 -32.19 -8.59 -14.76
CA ASP A 510 -32.44 -7.83 -13.53
C ASP A 510 -31.40 -8.29 -12.48
N VAL A 511 -30.31 -7.54 -12.37
CA VAL A 511 -29.28 -7.75 -11.36
C VAL A 511 -29.78 -7.08 -10.09
N ASP A 512 -30.38 -7.90 -9.24
CA ASP A 512 -30.80 -7.53 -7.89
C ASP A 512 -29.53 -7.29 -7.04
N ASP A 513 -29.04 -6.05 -7.03
CA ASP A 513 -27.84 -5.61 -6.29
C ASP A 513 -28.09 -5.50 -4.76
N GLY A 514 -29.08 -6.24 -4.24
CA GLY A 514 -29.51 -6.30 -2.84
C GLY A 514 -28.80 -7.35 -1.97
N ASP A 515 -27.51 -7.60 -2.17
CA ASP A 515 -26.65 -8.36 -1.23
C ASP A 515 -26.09 -7.34 -0.19
N GLU A 516 -26.89 -6.93 0.82
CA GLU A 516 -26.39 -6.19 2.00
C GLU A 516 -25.36 -7.04 2.79
N PHE A 517 -24.35 -6.40 3.39
CA PHE A 517 -23.23 -7.03 4.12
C PHE A 517 -22.86 -6.25 5.38
#